data_AF-A0A968T381-F1
#
_entry.id   AF-A0A968T381-F1
#
_cell.length_a   1.000
_cell.length_b   1.000
_cell.length_c   1.000
_cell.angle_alpha   90.00
_cell.angle_beta   90.00
_cell.angle_gamma   90.00
#
_symmetry.space_group_name_H-M   'P 1'
#
loop_
_entity.id
_entity.type
_entity.pdbx_description
1 polymer ?
#
loop_
_entity_poly.entity_id
_entity_poly.type
_entity_poly.pdbx_seq_one_letter_code
_entity_poly.pdbx_strand_id
1 'polypeptide(L)'
;MRRELLRARKRRGVERLNQLKADFGYVVITTATMLQAAAYWAQLRQEGKPTAPDLALDDDVILAAQAALLISLGHNVVIATTNVGHLARLVPAEELQSIAE
;
A
#
# COMPACT_ATOMS: atom_id res chain seq x y z
N MET A 1 -11.73 4.47 2.53
CA MET A 1 -12.96 3.72 2.21
C MET A 1 -13.83 3.37 3.44
N ARG A 2 -13.35 2.56 4.41
CA ARG A 2 -14.19 2.11 5.55
C ARG A 2 -14.84 3.24 6.34
N ARG A 3 -14.08 4.30 6.67
CA ARG A 3 -14.59 5.49 7.38
C ARG A 3 -15.83 6.11 6.72
N GLU A 4 -15.83 6.15 5.38
CA GLU A 4 -16.91 6.75 4.60
C GLU A 4 -18.14 5.83 4.53
N LEU A 5 -17.93 4.52 4.39
CA LEU A 5 -19.01 3.53 4.49
C LEU A 5 -19.72 3.57 5.85
N LEU A 6 -18.95 3.74 6.92
CA LEU A 6 -19.48 3.89 8.28
C LEU A 6 -20.26 5.21 8.44
N ARG A 7 -19.65 6.34 8.03
CA ARG A 7 -20.30 7.67 8.06
C ARG A 7 -21.63 7.67 7.32
N ALA A 8 -21.69 7.06 6.14
CA ALA A 8 -22.88 6.94 5.31
C ALA A 8 -23.81 5.78 5.70
N ARG A 9 -23.53 5.06 6.80
CA ARG A 9 -24.29 3.90 7.31
C ARG A 9 -24.53 2.79 6.28
N LYS A 10 -23.58 2.59 5.36
CA LYS A 10 -23.65 1.59 4.27
C LYS A 10 -23.23 0.20 4.76
N ARG A 11 -24.09 -0.47 5.55
CA ARG A 11 -23.84 -1.79 6.16
C ARG A 11 -23.33 -2.85 5.18
N ARG A 12 -24.02 -3.05 4.06
CA ARG A 12 -23.61 -3.99 2.99
C ARG A 12 -22.18 -3.76 2.48
N GLY A 13 -21.74 -2.50 2.40
CA GLY A 13 -20.39 -2.17 1.96
C GLY A 13 -19.33 -2.55 3.02
N VAL A 14 -19.65 -2.38 4.29
CA VAL A 14 -18.78 -2.79 5.40
C VAL A 14 -18.66 -4.31 5.48
N GLU A 15 -19.77 -5.04 5.30
CA GLU A 15 -19.78 -6.51 5.23
C GLU A 15 -18.92 -7.02 4.07
N ARG A 16 -19.07 -6.44 2.87
CA ARG A 16 -18.23 -6.81 1.72
C ARG A 16 -16.74 -6.57 1.96
N LEU A 17 -16.39 -5.46 2.64
CA LEU A 17 -15.00 -5.18 3.01
C LEU A 17 -14.48 -6.18 4.06
N ASN A 18 -15.32 -6.64 4.99
CA ASN A 18 -14.94 -7.68 5.95
C ASN A 18 -14.72 -9.02 5.25
N GLN A 19 -15.57 -9.39 4.29
CA GLN A 19 -15.40 -10.61 3.49
C GLN A 19 -14.09 -10.57 2.70
N LEU A 20 -13.78 -9.44 2.05
CA LEU A 20 -12.51 -9.28 1.33
C LEU A 20 -11.29 -9.50 2.23
N LYS A 21 -11.35 -9.05 3.50
CA LYS A 21 -10.29 -9.30 4.49
C LYS A 21 -10.18 -10.77 4.90
N ALA A 22 -11.26 -11.54 4.81
CA ALA A 22 -11.23 -12.97 5.08
C ALA A 22 -10.67 -13.76 3.88
N ASP A 23 -11.00 -13.34 2.66
CA ASP A 23 -10.56 -13.97 1.41
C ASP A 23 -9.08 -13.67 1.11
N PHE A 24 -8.62 -12.46 1.42
CA PHE A 24 -7.23 -12.03 1.25
C PHE A 24 -6.56 -11.89 2.61
N GLY A 25 -5.44 -12.59 2.81
CA GLY A 25 -4.62 -12.45 4.02
C GLY A 25 -4.27 -10.98 4.32
N TYR A 26 -4.25 -10.62 5.61
CA TYR A 26 -3.97 -9.25 6.04
C TYR A 26 -2.57 -9.15 6.66
N VAL A 27 -1.72 -8.30 6.09
CA VAL A 27 -0.40 -7.97 6.65
C VAL A 27 -0.54 -6.77 7.58
N VAL A 28 -0.21 -6.97 8.86
CA VAL A 28 -0.29 -5.92 9.88
C VAL A 28 0.78 -4.86 9.65
N ILE A 29 0.42 -3.58 9.84
CA ILE A 29 1.40 -2.49 9.88
C ILE A 29 2.17 -2.58 11.20
N THR A 30 3.49 -2.71 11.11
CA THR A 30 4.37 -2.77 12.28
C THR A 30 5.14 -1.47 12.45
N THR A 31 5.83 -1.32 13.58
CA THR A 31 6.77 -0.20 13.77
C THR A 31 7.84 -0.17 12.68
N ALA A 32 8.36 -1.34 12.28
CA ALA A 32 9.33 -1.43 11.19
C ALA A 32 8.76 -0.91 9.86
N THR A 33 7.49 -1.23 9.57
CA THR A 33 6.77 -0.69 8.40
C THR A 33 6.78 0.83 8.41
N MET A 34 6.41 1.46 9.54
CA MET A 34 6.31 2.91 9.62
C MET A 34 7.68 3.60 9.53
N LEU A 35 8.73 3.02 10.11
CA LEU A 35 10.10 3.55 9.98
C LEU A 35 10.60 3.47 8.53
N GLN A 36 10.36 2.35 7.86
CA GLN A 36 10.73 2.19 6.45
C GLN A 36 9.92 3.13 5.54
N ALA A 37 8.63 3.32 5.82
CA ALA A 37 7.79 4.27 5.10
C ALA A 37 8.29 5.72 5.23
N ALA A 38 8.73 6.11 6.43
CA ALA A 38 9.33 7.43 6.67
C ALA A 38 10.63 7.63 5.86
N ALA A 39 11.45 6.58 5.75
CA ALA A 39 12.67 6.61 4.93
C ALA A 39 12.33 6.79 3.44
N TYR A 40 11.35 6.04 2.92
CA TYR A 40 10.89 6.20 1.53
C TYR A 40 10.28 7.58 1.26
N TRP A 41 9.45 8.10 2.18
CA TRP A 41 8.89 9.44 2.06
C TRP A 41 9.98 10.51 1.97
N ALA A 42 11.00 10.43 2.83
CA ALA A 42 12.13 11.36 2.82
C ALA A 42 12.94 11.26 1.52
N GLN A 43 13.26 10.02 1.09
CA GLN A 43 13.99 9.76 -0.14
C GLN A 43 13.30 10.39 -1.36
N LEU A 44 12.01 10.09 -1.58
CA LEU A 44 11.27 10.57 -2.75
C LEU A 44 11.22 12.09 -2.83
N ARG A 45 11.21 12.78 -1.68
CA ARG A 45 11.22 14.24 -1.60
C ARG A 45 12.59 14.83 -1.87
N GLN A 46 13.65 14.21 -1.34
CA GLN A 46 15.03 14.60 -1.64
C GLN A 46 15.33 14.46 -3.13
N GLU A 47 14.73 13.47 -3.80
CA GLU A 47 14.82 13.28 -5.25
C GLU A 47 13.95 14.25 -6.08
N GLY A 48 13.18 15.14 -5.43
CA GLY A 48 12.28 16.08 -6.09
C GLY A 48 11.08 15.42 -6.78
N LYS A 49 10.70 14.21 -6.35
CA LYS A 49 9.67 13.39 -7.00
C LYS A 49 8.71 12.79 -5.95
N PRO A 50 8.00 13.63 -5.16
CA PRO A 50 7.06 13.16 -4.15
C PRO A 50 5.88 12.39 -4.78
N THR A 51 5.41 11.35 -4.11
CA THR A 51 4.23 10.55 -4.50
C THR A 51 2.92 11.10 -3.97
N ALA A 52 2.97 12.01 -2.99
CA ALA A 52 1.81 12.71 -2.44
C ALA A 52 2.15 14.16 -2.01
N PRO A 53 1.14 15.04 -1.88
CA PRO A 53 1.32 16.39 -1.33
C PRO A 53 1.91 16.40 0.09
N ASP A 54 2.50 17.52 0.49
CA ASP A 54 3.22 17.69 1.78
C ASP A 54 2.39 17.36 3.02
N LEU A 55 1.07 17.56 2.95
CA LEU A 55 0.14 17.32 4.05
C LEU A 55 -0.54 15.94 3.98
N ALA A 56 -0.21 15.10 3.00
CA ALA A 56 -0.81 13.77 2.85
C ALA A 56 -0.01 12.71 3.64
N LEU A 57 -0.73 11.72 4.18
CA LEU A 57 -0.17 10.57 4.92
C LEU A 57 0.67 9.63 4.03
N ASP A 58 0.55 9.76 2.70
CA ASP A 58 1.17 8.96 1.65
C ASP A 58 1.05 7.44 1.88
N ASP A 59 -0.16 6.93 1.68
CA ASP A 59 -0.46 5.51 1.87
C ASP A 59 0.37 4.60 0.92
N ASP A 60 0.84 5.14 -0.22
CA ASP A 60 1.68 4.40 -1.18
C ASP A 60 3.05 4.06 -0.58
N VAL A 61 3.68 4.97 0.18
CA VAL A 61 4.98 4.66 0.83
C VAL A 61 4.82 3.65 1.96
N ILE A 62 3.67 3.61 2.65
CA ILE A 62 3.39 2.60 3.67
C ILE A 62 3.23 1.23 3.03
N LEU A 63 2.50 1.13 1.92
CA LEU A 63 2.32 -0.11 1.18
C LEU A 63 3.65 -0.61 0.59
N ALA A 64 4.44 0.29 -0.01
CA ALA A 64 5.77 -0.02 -0.50
C ALA A 64 6.70 -0.53 0.61
N ALA A 65 6.64 0.08 1.80
CA ALA A 65 7.41 -0.36 2.96
C ALA A 65 7.03 -1.78 3.42
N GLN A 66 5.75 -2.14 3.44
CA GLN A 66 5.34 -3.51 3.78
C GLN A 66 5.88 -4.52 2.76
N ALA A 67 5.77 -4.21 1.46
CA ALA A 67 6.31 -5.05 0.39
C ALA A 67 7.82 -5.22 0.52
N ALA A 68 8.57 -4.13 0.73
CA ALA A 68 10.02 -4.16 0.91
C ALA A 68 10.44 -5.03 2.10
N LEU A 69 9.74 -4.95 3.22
CA LEU A 69 10.04 -5.78 4.39
C LEU A 69 9.78 -7.26 4.13
N LEU A 70 8.69 -7.61 3.45
CA LEU A 70 8.43 -9.01 3.06
C LEU A 70 9.49 -9.52 2.08
N ILE A 71 9.92 -8.70 1.12
CA ILE A 71 11.00 -9.05 0.20
C ILE A 71 12.31 -9.28 0.97
N SER A 72 12.61 -8.45 1.97
CA SER A 72 13.80 -8.62 2.80
C SER A 72 13.81 -9.92 3.61
N LEU A 73 12.62 -10.50 3.86
CA LEU A 73 12.45 -11.81 4.49
C LEU A 73 12.52 -12.98 3.49
N GLY A 74 12.77 -12.70 2.20
CA GLY A 74 12.89 -13.70 1.14
C GLY A 74 11.58 -14.05 0.44
N HIS A 75 10.49 -13.32 0.68
CA HIS A 75 9.25 -13.52 -0.05
C HIS A 75 9.31 -12.90 -1.45
N ASN A 76 8.72 -13.57 -2.44
CA ASN A 76 8.47 -12.96 -3.75
C ASN A 76 7.18 -12.12 -3.67
N VAL A 77 7.30 -10.80 -3.77
CA VAL A 77 6.19 -9.86 -3.60
C VAL A 77 6.18 -8.85 -4.73
N VAL A 78 4.99 -8.65 -5.31
CA VAL A 78 4.68 -7.59 -6.27
C VAL A 78 3.43 -6.86 -5.80
N ILE A 79 3.41 -5.53 -5.90
CA ILE A 79 2.21 -4.74 -5.63
C ILE A 79 1.34 -4.70 -6.89
N ALA A 80 0.15 -5.29 -6.82
CA ALA A 80 -0.88 -5.10 -7.83
C ALA A 80 -1.53 -3.72 -7.69
N THR A 81 -1.41 -2.86 -8.70
CA THR A 81 -1.87 -1.46 -8.63
C THR A 81 -2.21 -0.89 -10.00
N THR A 82 -3.09 0.11 -10.03
CA THR A 82 -3.29 0.96 -11.22
C THR A 82 -2.34 2.17 -11.23
N ASN A 83 -1.58 2.39 -10.14
CA ASN A 83 -0.63 3.49 -10.01
C ASN A 83 0.81 2.98 -10.03
N VAL A 84 1.15 2.21 -11.07
CA VAL A 84 2.47 1.56 -11.21
C VAL A 84 3.60 2.57 -11.15
N GLY A 85 3.46 3.72 -11.82
CA GLY A 85 4.51 4.75 -11.89
C GLY A 85 4.92 5.33 -10.53
N HIS A 86 4.04 5.35 -9.53
CA HIS A 86 4.38 5.79 -8.17
C HIS A 86 5.15 4.69 -7.43
N LEU A 87 4.64 3.46 -7.45
CA LEU A 87 5.10 2.38 -6.58
C LEU A 87 6.32 1.63 -7.14
N ALA A 88 6.42 1.48 -8.47
CA ALA A 88 7.52 0.79 -9.14
C ALA A 88 8.90 1.45 -8.92
N ARG A 89 8.90 2.67 -8.40
CA ARG A 89 10.12 3.42 -8.03
C ARG A 89 10.74 2.95 -6.72
N LEU A 90 9.96 2.29 -5.87
CA LEU A 90 10.39 1.84 -4.54
C LEU A 90 10.51 0.31 -4.46
N VAL A 91 9.56 -0.40 -5.05
CA VAL A 91 9.42 -1.86 -4.98
C VAL A 91 8.77 -2.41 -6.26
N PRO A 92 8.86 -3.71 -6.56
CA PRO A 92 8.13 -4.31 -7.68
C PRO A 92 6.63 -4.01 -7.61
N ALA A 93 6.10 -3.45 -8.69
CA ALA A 93 4.69 -3.11 -8.81
C ALA A 93 4.25 -3.28 -10.26
N GLU A 94 3.07 -3.84 -10.46
CA GLU A 94 2.54 -4.20 -11.78
C GLU A 94 1.01 -3.99 -11.82
N GLU A 95 0.47 -3.92 -13.04
CA GLU A 95 -0.98 -3.94 -13.22
C GLU A 95 -1.54 -5.29 -12.81
N LEU A 96 -2.74 -5.28 -12.20
CA LEU A 96 -3.35 -6.51 -11.71
C LEU A 96 -3.55 -7.55 -12.83
N GLN A 97 -3.87 -7.13 -14.05
CA GLN A 97 -4.04 -8.05 -15.18
C GLN A 97 -2.74 -8.79 -15.53
N SER A 98 -1.58 -8.19 -15.30
CA SER A 98 -0.27 -8.78 -15.63
C SER A 98 0.18 -9.84 -14.61
N ILE A 99 -0.43 -9.88 -13.42
CA ILE A 99 -0.05 -10.78 -12.32
C ILE A 99 -0.84 -12.10 -12.36
N ALA A 100 -2.01 -12.11 -12.99
CA ALA A 100 -2.99 -13.21 -12.91
C ALA A 100 -2.92 -14.20 -14.09
N GLU A 101 -1.81 -14.26 -14.83
CA GLU A 101 -1.50 -15.31 -15.81
C GLU A 101 -0.79 -16.51 -15.15
#